data_AF-A0A969CGW0-F1
#
_entry.id   AF-A0A969CGW0-F1
#
_cell.length_a   1.000
_cell.length_b   1.000
_cell.length_c   1.000
_cell.angle_alpha   90.00
_cell.angle_beta   90.00
_cell.angle_gamma   90.00
#
_symmetry.space_group_name_H-M   'P 1'
#
loop_
_entity.id
_entity.type
_entity.pdbx_description
1 polymer ?
#
loop_
_entity_poly.entity_id
_entity_poly.type
_entity_poly.pdbx_seq_one_letter_code
_entity_poly.pdbx_strand_id
1 'polypeptide(L)'
;MWEVKGTQAERVKAVTQILAVQEPLPSPLQDAFYAEQQLGDGNLGPSDYVSFGMVRVRPSDLLAWQRKLIPLKIQPDYAAPQPKKPWWVNASDYSTLEFYQLQPYTNRLQGWIGIDLQTKQIYIYTSTT
;
A
#
# COMPACT_ATOMS: atom_id res chain seq x y z
N MET A 1 -10.27 -12.79 -4.83
CA MET A 1 -9.23 -11.73 -4.99
C MET A 1 -9.65 -10.80 -6.10
N TRP A 2 -9.62 -9.50 -5.82
CA TRP A 2 -9.75 -8.44 -6.82
C TRP A 2 -8.38 -7.77 -7.03
N GLU A 3 -8.07 -7.36 -8.25
CA GLU A 3 -6.80 -6.71 -8.60
C GLU A 3 -7.03 -5.64 -9.66
N VAL A 4 -6.38 -4.50 -9.50
CA VAL A 4 -6.36 -3.44 -10.51
C VAL A 4 -5.47 -3.90 -11.68
N LYS A 5 -6.07 -4.04 -12.86
CA LYS A 5 -5.41 -4.46 -14.10
C LYS A 5 -5.51 -3.36 -15.16
N GLY A 6 -4.72 -3.49 -16.22
CA GLY A 6 -4.70 -2.57 -17.34
C GLY A 6 -3.32 -1.96 -17.59
N THR A 7 -3.29 -0.96 -18.45
CA THR A 7 -2.11 -0.14 -18.75
C THR A 7 -1.61 0.61 -17.52
N GLN A 8 -0.36 1.06 -17.55
CA GLN A 8 0.24 1.87 -16.48
C GLN A 8 -0.63 3.10 -16.11
N ALA A 9 -1.15 3.81 -17.11
CA ALA A 9 -2.00 4.98 -16.88
C ALA A 9 -3.32 4.63 -16.18
N GLU A 10 -3.95 3.52 -16.57
CA GLU A 10 -5.19 3.03 -15.94
C GLU A 10 -4.94 2.61 -14.49
N ARG A 11 -3.84 1.90 -14.23
CA ARG A 11 -3.46 1.50 -12.87
C ARG A 11 -3.17 2.72 -11.98
N VAL A 12 -2.38 3.66 -12.47
CA VAL A 12 -2.08 4.91 -11.74
C VAL A 12 -3.37 5.66 -11.42
N LYS A 13 -4.28 5.81 -12.40
CA LYS A 13 -5.57 6.48 -12.19
C LYS A 13 -6.40 5.77 -11.11
N ALA A 14 -6.58 4.45 -11.22
CA ALA A 14 -7.39 3.67 -10.29
C ALA A 14 -6.80 3.68 -8.87
N VAL A 15 -5.49 3.45 -8.72
CA VAL A 15 -4.83 3.43 -7.41
C VAL A 15 -4.80 4.83 -6.78
N THR A 16 -4.64 5.88 -7.57
CA THR A 16 -4.75 7.26 -7.05
C THR A 16 -6.14 7.51 -6.46
N GLN A 17 -7.21 7.03 -7.10
CA GLN A 17 -8.57 7.16 -6.55
C GLN A 17 -8.78 6.38 -5.25
N ILE A 18 -8.08 5.24 -5.09
CA ILE A 18 -8.13 4.43 -3.87
C ILE A 18 -7.36 5.10 -2.71
N LEU A 19 -6.23 5.74 -2.99
CA LEU A 19 -5.34 6.31 -1.97
C LEU A 19 -5.64 7.77 -1.64
N ALA A 20 -6.06 8.59 -2.59
CA ALA A 20 -6.25 10.03 -2.41
C ALA A 20 -7.65 10.37 -1.85
N VAL A 21 -8.16 9.57 -0.91
CA VAL A 21 -9.54 9.69 -0.42
C VAL A 21 -9.68 10.87 0.55
N GLN A 22 -8.72 11.03 1.46
CA GLN A 22 -8.73 12.10 2.46
C GLN A 22 -7.90 13.31 2.03
N GLU A 23 -6.69 13.07 1.53
CA GLU A 23 -5.79 14.11 1.02
C GLU A 23 -5.25 13.73 -0.37
N PRO A 24 -4.95 14.75 -1.22
CA PRO A 24 -4.19 14.53 -2.44
C PRO A 24 -2.84 13.87 -2.15
N LEU A 25 -2.38 13.00 -3.06
CA LEU A 25 -1.04 12.42 -2.95
C LEU A 25 0.04 13.52 -3.07
N PRO A 26 1.18 13.42 -2.36
CA PRO A 26 2.26 14.42 -2.39
C PRO A 26 2.88 14.63 -3.77
N SER A 27 2.76 13.65 -4.65
CA SER A 27 3.33 13.69 -5.99
C SER A 27 2.58 12.76 -6.94
N PRO A 28 2.74 12.96 -8.26
CA PRO A 28 2.28 11.98 -9.26
C PRO A 28 2.96 10.62 -9.08
N LEU A 29 2.21 9.55 -9.34
CA LEU A 29 2.74 8.19 -9.38
C LEU A 29 3.35 7.89 -10.76
N GLN A 30 4.51 7.24 -10.79
CA GLN A 30 5.08 6.69 -12.01
C GLN A 30 4.40 5.39 -12.39
N ASP A 31 4.09 4.53 -11.43
CA ASP A 31 3.35 3.30 -11.64
C ASP A 31 2.62 2.91 -10.35
N ALA A 32 1.62 2.05 -10.45
CA ALA A 32 0.86 1.59 -9.31
C ALA A 32 0.30 0.18 -9.52
N PHE A 33 0.16 -0.55 -8.42
CA PHE A 33 -0.42 -1.89 -8.35
C PHE A 33 -1.27 -1.99 -7.11
N TYR A 34 -2.38 -2.73 -7.18
CA TYR A 34 -3.26 -2.95 -6.05
C TYR A 34 -3.98 -4.28 -6.17
N ALA A 35 -4.04 -5.03 -5.07
CA ALA A 35 -4.85 -6.22 -4.93
C ALA A 35 -5.56 -6.23 -3.58
N GLU A 36 -6.78 -6.77 -3.57
CA GLU A 36 -7.61 -6.94 -2.38
C GLU A 36 -8.11 -8.38 -2.28
N GLN A 37 -8.13 -8.88 -1.05
CA GLN A 37 -8.49 -10.26 -0.72
C GLN A 37 -9.48 -10.22 0.42
N GLN A 38 -10.54 -10.99 0.26
CA GLN A 38 -11.47 -11.27 1.34
C GLN A 38 -10.83 -12.34 2.24
N LEU A 39 -10.84 -12.09 3.54
CA LEU A 39 -10.52 -13.04 4.59
C LEU A 39 -11.85 -13.67 5.07
N GLY A 40 -11.87 -15.01 5.19
CA GLY A 40 -13.03 -15.76 5.67
C GLY A 40 -13.61 -16.74 4.65
N ASP A 41 -14.54 -17.57 5.14
CA ASP A 41 -15.14 -18.72 4.46
C ASP A 41 -16.54 -18.44 3.87
N GLY A 42 -16.99 -17.18 3.92
CA GLY A 42 -18.30 -16.77 3.40
C GLY A 42 -19.46 -17.01 4.37
N ASN A 43 -19.20 -17.32 5.63
CA ASN A 43 -20.22 -17.42 6.67
C ASN A 43 -20.79 -16.05 7.09
N LEU A 44 -21.95 -16.07 7.77
CA LEU A 44 -22.68 -14.88 8.24
C LEU A 44 -21.85 -14.04 9.22
N GLY A 45 -21.36 -12.89 8.76
CA GLY A 45 -20.62 -11.87 9.50
C GLY A 45 -20.09 -10.78 8.57
N PRO A 46 -19.61 -9.62 9.07
CA PRO A 46 -18.91 -8.66 8.23
C PRO A 46 -17.68 -9.36 7.63
N SER A 47 -17.51 -9.23 6.31
CA SER A 47 -16.34 -9.80 5.64
C SER A 47 -15.11 -8.98 5.97
N ASP A 48 -14.06 -9.67 6.41
CA ASP A 48 -12.76 -9.06 6.58
C ASP A 48 -12.06 -8.95 5.22
N TYR A 49 -11.33 -7.87 5.00
CA TYR A 49 -10.55 -7.64 3.80
C TYR A 49 -9.13 -7.24 4.17
N VAL A 50 -8.19 -7.72 3.36
CA VAL A 50 -6.83 -7.21 3.33
C VAL A 50 -6.53 -6.66 1.95
N SER A 51 -5.81 -5.55 1.90
CA SER A 51 -5.35 -4.98 0.65
C SER A 51 -3.86 -4.69 0.65
N PHE A 52 -3.29 -4.79 -0.53
CA PHE A 52 -1.88 -4.67 -0.82
C PHE A 52 -1.74 -3.71 -2.00
N GLY A 53 -1.06 -2.60 -1.81
CA GLY A 53 -0.77 -1.61 -2.85
C GLY A 53 0.73 -1.35 -2.97
N MET A 54 1.26 -1.29 -4.18
CA MET A 54 2.61 -0.77 -4.41
C MET A 54 2.52 0.41 -5.36
N VAL A 55 3.12 1.53 -4.98
CA VAL A 55 3.25 2.69 -5.85
C VAL A 55 4.72 3.04 -6.04
N ARG A 56 5.04 3.46 -7.27
CA ARG A 56 6.37 3.97 -7.63
C ARG A 56 6.27 5.48 -7.78
N VAL A 57 7.21 6.20 -7.18
CA VAL A 57 7.31 7.66 -7.26
C VAL A 57 8.68 8.06 -7.81
N ARG A 58 8.83 9.31 -8.25
CA ARG A 58 10.18 9.79 -8.62
C ARG A 58 11.05 9.86 -7.37
N PRO A 59 12.36 9.61 -7.48
CA PRO A 59 13.27 9.72 -6.34
C PRO A 59 13.24 11.10 -5.66
N SER A 60 13.05 12.18 -6.44
CA SER A 60 12.92 13.55 -5.93
C SER A 60 11.70 13.77 -5.03
N ASP A 61 10.68 12.93 -5.18
CA ASP A 61 9.38 13.14 -4.56
C ASP A 61 9.24 12.36 -3.25
N LEU A 62 10.14 11.39 -2.99
CA LEU A 62 10.07 10.51 -1.81
C LEU A 62 10.08 11.30 -0.49
N LEU A 63 10.86 12.38 -0.43
CA LEU A 63 10.95 13.23 0.76
C LEU A 63 9.61 13.91 1.06
N ALA A 64 8.82 14.24 0.05
CA ALA A 64 7.48 14.82 0.23
C ALA A 64 6.52 13.80 0.84
N TRP A 65 6.64 12.53 0.45
CA TRP A 65 5.90 11.42 1.06
C TRP A 65 6.28 11.22 2.52
N GLN A 66 7.58 11.08 2.82
CA GLN A 66 8.06 10.88 4.20
C GLN A 66 7.62 12.00 5.14
N ARG A 67 7.68 13.27 4.71
CA ARG A 67 7.29 14.43 5.53
C ARG A 67 5.82 14.48 5.91
N LYS A 68 4.96 13.86 5.09
CA LYS A 68 3.51 13.80 5.34
C LYS A 68 3.11 12.64 6.23
N LEU A 69 3.98 11.65 6.37
CA LEU A 69 3.68 10.40 7.05
C LEU A 69 4.20 10.41 8.49
N ILE A 70 3.46 9.74 9.37
CA ILE A 70 3.83 9.59 10.79
C ILE A 70 4.55 8.25 10.96
N PRO A 71 5.83 8.22 11.42
CA PRO A 71 6.57 6.97 11.59
C PRO A 71 5.93 6.03 12.61
N LEU A 72 5.98 4.73 12.35
CA LEU A 72 5.64 3.70 13.32
C LEU A 72 6.82 3.44 14.25
N LYS A 73 6.54 3.26 15.54
CA LYS A 73 7.55 2.95 16.56
C LYS A 73 7.94 1.47 16.59
N ILE A 74 7.09 0.61 16.05
CA ILE A 74 7.22 -0.84 16.06
C ILE A 74 7.07 -1.31 14.61
N GLN A 75 7.96 -2.20 14.19
CA GLN A 75 7.85 -2.84 12.89
C GLN A 75 6.61 -3.75 12.88
N PRO A 76 5.68 -3.59 11.92
CA PRO A 76 4.51 -4.45 11.80
C PRO A 76 4.88 -5.85 11.29
N ASP A 77 3.96 -6.79 11.44
CA ASP A 77 4.14 -8.15 10.92
C ASP A 77 4.09 -8.17 9.38
N TYR A 78 4.91 -9.03 8.80
CA TYR A 78 4.94 -9.23 7.36
C TYR A 78 3.66 -9.91 6.87
N ALA A 79 3.02 -9.31 5.87
CA ALA A 79 1.92 -9.88 5.12
C ALA A 79 2.21 -9.81 3.62
N ALA A 80 1.67 -10.77 2.87
CA ALA A 80 1.84 -10.81 1.42
C ALA A 80 0.56 -11.28 0.72
N PRO A 81 0.30 -10.80 -0.50
CA PRO A 81 -0.86 -11.25 -1.25
C PRO A 81 -0.75 -12.72 -1.64
N GLN A 82 -1.86 -13.47 -1.59
CA GLN A 82 -1.98 -14.82 -2.12
C GLN A 82 -2.88 -14.88 -3.38
N PRO A 83 -2.36 -15.26 -4.56
CA PRO A 83 -0.99 -15.71 -4.83
C PRO A 83 0.04 -14.56 -4.78
N LYS A 84 1.30 -14.93 -4.54
CA LYS A 84 2.43 -13.99 -4.45
C LYS A 84 2.47 -13.08 -5.69
N LYS A 85 2.63 -11.79 -5.46
CA LYS A 85 2.73 -10.77 -6.50
C LYS A 85 4.18 -10.30 -6.66
N PRO A 86 4.69 -10.18 -7.89
CA PRO A 86 6.08 -9.78 -8.14
C PRO A 86 6.36 -8.31 -7.79
N TRP A 87 5.30 -7.50 -7.69
CA TRP A 87 5.37 -6.08 -7.34
C TRP A 87 5.29 -5.82 -5.83
N TRP A 88 5.07 -6.85 -5.01
CA TRP A 88 5.04 -6.73 -3.55
C TRP A 88 6.44 -6.95 -2.97
N VAL A 89 6.72 -6.34 -1.82
CA VAL A 89 7.98 -6.50 -1.09
C VAL A 89 8.22 -7.98 -0.75
N ASN A 90 9.45 -8.45 -0.91
CA ASN A 90 9.83 -9.80 -0.48
C ASN A 90 10.05 -9.85 1.03
N ALA A 91 9.79 -11.01 1.63
CA ALA A 91 10.03 -11.22 3.06
C ALA A 91 11.46 -10.90 3.51
N SER A 92 12.46 -11.16 2.65
CA SER A 92 13.88 -10.85 2.92
C SER A 92 14.18 -9.36 3.02
N ASP A 93 13.42 -8.55 2.28
CA ASP A 93 13.64 -7.11 2.12
C ASP A 93 12.68 -6.30 3.01
N TYR A 94 11.75 -6.99 3.68
CA TYR A 94 10.72 -6.35 4.49
C TYR A 94 11.28 -5.60 5.70
N SER A 95 12.32 -6.16 6.34
CA SER A 95 12.98 -5.54 7.50
C SER A 95 13.77 -4.29 7.15
N THR A 96 14.01 -4.01 5.87
CA THR A 96 14.72 -2.80 5.42
C THR A 96 13.80 -1.62 5.13
N LEU A 97 12.47 -1.80 5.25
CA LEU A 97 11.50 -0.74 5.01
C LEU A 97 11.43 0.23 6.19
N GLU A 98 11.20 1.50 5.88
CA GLU A 98 10.72 2.48 6.86
C GLU A 98 9.20 2.42 6.96
N PHE A 99 8.68 2.24 8.17
CA PHE A 99 7.24 2.04 8.39
C PHE A 99 6.54 3.28 8.94
N TYR A 100 5.34 3.53 8.44
CA TYR A 100 4.52 4.69 8.74
C TYR A 100 3.05 4.31 8.91
N GLN A 101 2.30 5.18 9.56
CA GLN A 101 0.85 5.10 9.65
C GLN A 101 0.18 5.35 8.29
N LEU A 102 -1.07 4.89 8.14
CA LEU A 102 -1.88 5.08 6.93
C LEU A 102 -2.39 6.51 6.73
N GLN A 103 -2.42 7.31 7.80
CA GLN A 103 -2.79 8.71 7.73
C GLN A 103 -1.70 9.52 7.01
N PRO A 104 -2.06 10.51 6.18
CA PRO A 104 -3.41 11.06 6.00
C PRO A 104 -4.17 10.50 4.78
N TYR A 105 -3.76 9.39 4.17
CA TYR A 105 -4.26 9.02 2.84
C TYR A 105 -5.51 8.13 2.87
N THR A 106 -5.53 7.14 3.77
CA THR A 106 -6.61 6.13 3.76
C THR A 106 -7.57 6.31 4.94
N ASN A 107 -8.85 6.00 4.74
CA ASN A 107 -9.85 5.88 5.81
C ASN A 107 -9.69 4.61 6.65
N ARG A 108 -8.74 3.72 6.30
CA ARG A 108 -8.51 2.47 7.03
C ARG A 108 -7.68 2.75 8.27
N LEU A 109 -8.10 2.18 9.39
CA LEU A 109 -7.43 2.37 10.68
C LEU A 109 -6.28 1.38 10.90
N GLN A 110 -6.34 0.21 10.27
CA GLN A 110 -5.36 -0.84 10.45
C GLN A 110 -4.53 -1.06 9.19
N GLY A 111 -3.24 -1.18 9.40
CA GLY A 111 -2.25 -1.39 8.35
C GLY A 111 -1.08 -0.43 8.47
N TRP A 112 -0.32 -0.30 7.40
CA TRP A 112 0.92 0.44 7.39
C TRP A 112 1.30 0.88 5.98
N ILE A 113 2.13 1.93 5.91
CA ILE A 113 2.85 2.33 4.72
C ILE A 113 4.33 2.02 4.94
N GLY A 114 4.94 1.28 4.02
CA GLY A 114 6.34 0.89 4.05
C GLY A 114 7.08 1.56 2.89
N ILE A 115 8.16 2.27 3.18
CA ILE A 115 8.97 2.91 2.15
C ILE A 115 10.30 2.18 2.03
N ASP A 116 10.59 1.70 0.82
CA ASP A 116 11.91 1.21 0.45
C ASP A 116 12.77 2.37 -0.06
N LEU A 117 13.77 2.76 0.73
CA LEU A 117 14.69 3.84 0.38
C LEU A 117 15.65 3.46 -0.76
N GLN A 118 15.88 2.19 -1.03
CA GLN A 118 16.75 1.75 -2.12
C GLN A 118 16.00 1.76 -3.45
N THR A 119 14.84 1.10 -3.50
CA THR A 119 14.07 0.95 -4.75
C THR A 119 13.07 2.08 -4.99
N LYS A 120 12.88 2.98 -4.02
CA LYS A 120 11.94 4.11 -4.07
C LYS A 120 10.49 3.66 -4.29
N GLN A 121 10.18 2.46 -3.81
CA GLN A 121 8.83 1.90 -3.82
C GLN A 121 8.15 2.18 -2.49
N ILE A 122 6.86 2.46 -2.57
CA ILE A 122 6.00 2.66 -1.40
C ILE A 122 4.98 1.54 -1.42
N TYR A 123 4.97 0.76 -0.34
CA TYR A 123 4.04 -0.33 -0.11
C TYR A 123 2.97 0.13 0.86
N ILE A 124 1.72 -0.21 0.59
CA ILE A 124 0.57 0.09 1.43
C ILE A 124 -0.11 -1.23 1.75
N TYR A 125 -0.26 -1.53 3.03
CA TYR A 125 -1.05 -2.66 3.51
C TYR A 125 -2.20 -2.13 4.35
N THR A 126 -3.42 -2.65 4.15
CA THR A 126 -4.55 -2.36 5.03
C THR A 126 -5.31 -3.63 5.39
N SER A 127 -5.90 -3.65 6.59
CA SER A 127 -6.84 -4.67 7.06
C SER A 127 -8.10 -4.02 7.62
N THR A 128 -9.21 -4.76 7.65
CA THR A 128 -10.49 -4.30 8.20
C THR A 128 -10.86 -4.89 9.55
N THR A 129 -9.98 -5.72 10.11
CA THR A 129 -10.19 -6.46 11.36
C THR A 129 -10.30 -5.54 12.57
#